data_AF-A0A924W3Y3-F1
#
_entry.id   AF-A0A924W3Y3-F1
#
_cell.length_a   1.000
_cell.length_b   1.000
_cell.length_c   1.000
_cell.angle_alpha   90.00
_cell.angle_beta   90.00
_cell.angle_gamma   90.00
#
_symmetry.space_group_name_H-M   'P 1'
#
loop_
_entity.id
_entity.type
_entity.pdbx_description
1 polymer ?
#
loop_
_entity_poly.entity_id
_entity_poly.type
_entity_poly.pdbx_seq_one_letter_code
_entity_poly.pdbx_strand_id
1 'polypeptide(L)'
;MADRDKPKRNMVAGYGWGRGREQGGSFVSPSPWSKLAAMRIIVASLTILFTLAAPAGAQTGPLHQALDAYALYQSDVSALLDADIASEAALESALELAARHDPARVSRGWVAYGALAAAQSPAFVRGVRSRVTAAGR
;
A
#
# COMPACT_ATOMS: atom_id res chain seq x y z
N MET A 1 -70.20 -17.29 31.35
CA MET A 1 -70.89 -18.59 31.52
C MET A 1 -70.58 -19.43 30.29
N ALA A 2 -69.93 -20.58 30.51
CA ALA A 2 -69.55 -21.67 29.58
C ALA A 2 -68.63 -21.31 28.39
N ASP A 3 -67.38 -21.77 28.24
CA ASP A 3 -66.69 -23.07 28.44
C ASP A 3 -66.62 -23.96 27.18
N ARG A 4 -65.38 -24.42 26.88
CA ARG A 4 -64.89 -25.46 25.94
C ARG A 4 -65.11 -25.19 24.44
N ASP A 5 -64.31 -25.69 23.50
CA ASP A 5 -63.45 -26.87 23.48
C ASP A 5 -62.55 -26.76 22.22
N LYS A 6 -61.21 -26.90 22.32
CA LYS A 6 -60.38 -27.27 21.16
C LYS A 6 -59.28 -28.23 21.60
N PRO A 7 -59.33 -29.50 21.16
CA PRO A 7 -58.42 -30.51 21.66
C PRO A 7 -57.32 -30.94 20.66
N LYS A 8 -56.29 -31.55 21.28
CA LYS A 8 -55.38 -32.62 20.81
C LYS A 8 -54.02 -32.25 20.22
N ARG A 9 -53.04 -32.36 21.13
CA ARG A 9 -51.67 -32.87 20.94
C ARG A 9 -51.62 -34.00 19.92
N ASN A 10 -50.76 -33.85 18.91
CA ASN A 10 -50.15 -34.98 18.21
C ASN A 10 -48.65 -34.98 18.50
N MET A 11 -48.26 -36.04 19.19
CA MET A 11 -46.91 -36.50 19.46
C MET A 11 -46.41 -37.30 18.24
N VAL A 12 -45.11 -37.60 18.23
CA VAL A 12 -44.37 -38.57 17.37
C VAL A 12 -43.44 -37.92 16.34
N ALA A 13 -42.12 -38.01 16.60
CA ALA A 13 -41.18 -38.84 15.83
C ALA A 13 -39.74 -38.44 16.23
N GLY A 14 -39.08 -39.28 17.02
CA GLY A 14 -37.66 -39.14 17.29
C GLY A 14 -36.82 -39.63 16.11
N TYR A 15 -35.67 -39.00 15.90
CA TYR A 15 -34.51 -39.64 15.27
C TYR A 15 -33.24 -39.11 15.93
N GLY A 16 -32.53 -40.04 16.57
CA GLY A 16 -31.22 -39.82 17.16
C GLY A 16 -30.16 -39.58 16.09
N TRP A 17 -29.29 -38.62 16.35
CA TRP A 17 -28.09 -38.40 15.55
C TRP A 17 -26.88 -38.98 16.25
N GLY A 18 -26.21 -39.89 15.54
CA GLY A 18 -25.13 -40.73 16.02
C GLY A 18 -23.83 -39.95 16.30
N ARG A 19 -23.14 -40.39 17.34
CA ARG A 19 -21.72 -40.11 17.61
C ARG A 19 -20.87 -40.84 16.57
N GLY A 20 -20.31 -40.11 15.62
CA GLY A 20 -19.13 -40.51 14.85
C GLY A 20 -17.86 -40.03 15.55
N ARG A 21 -16.93 -40.96 15.81
CA ARG A 21 -15.57 -40.66 16.28
C ARG A 21 -14.68 -40.28 15.10
N GLU A 22 -13.54 -39.71 15.47
CA GLU A 22 -12.26 -39.63 14.75
C GLU A 22 -12.06 -38.42 13.82
N GLN A 23 -11.22 -37.49 14.27
CA GLN A 23 -9.98 -37.16 13.58
C GLN A 23 -9.05 -36.40 14.52
N GLY A 24 -7.95 -37.06 14.89
CA GLY A 24 -6.81 -36.44 15.56
C GLY A 24 -6.11 -35.49 14.61
N GLY A 25 -6.31 -34.19 14.81
CA GLY A 25 -5.45 -33.15 14.27
C GLY A 25 -4.33 -32.85 15.26
N SER A 26 -3.10 -33.11 14.86
CA SER A 26 -1.89 -32.74 15.58
C SER A 26 -1.90 -31.25 15.97
N PHE A 27 -1.88 -30.98 17.26
CA PHE A 27 -1.62 -29.64 17.80
C PHE A 27 -0.14 -29.31 17.56
N VAL A 28 0.17 -28.77 16.38
CA VAL A 28 1.48 -28.16 16.12
C VAL A 28 1.51 -26.84 16.89
N SER A 29 2.19 -26.85 18.04
CA SER A 29 2.55 -25.63 18.76
C SER A 29 3.45 -24.77 17.87
N PRO A 30 3.07 -23.53 17.50
CA PRO A 30 3.97 -22.66 16.75
C PRO A 30 5.11 -22.22 17.67
N SER A 31 6.33 -22.65 17.34
CA SER A 31 7.53 -22.22 18.06
C SER A 31 7.71 -20.70 17.93
N PRO A 32 8.25 -20.02 18.97
CA PRO A 32 8.39 -18.56 19.01
C PRO A 32 9.37 -17.97 17.98
N TRP A 33 9.96 -18.82 17.14
CA TRP A 33 10.99 -18.50 16.16
C TRP A 33 10.41 -18.20 14.76
N SER A 34 9.11 -18.42 14.57
CA SER A 34 8.37 -18.06 13.35
C SER A 34 8.09 -16.55 13.21
N LYS A 35 8.31 -15.76 14.27
CA LYS A 35 8.08 -14.30 14.25
C LYS A 35 9.19 -13.50 13.55
N LEU A 36 10.37 -14.08 13.33
CA LEU A 36 11.50 -13.38 12.70
C LEU A 36 11.53 -13.51 11.16
N ALA A 37 10.80 -14.47 10.59
CA ALA A 37 10.62 -14.57 9.14
C ALA A 37 9.49 -13.64 8.62
N ALA A 38 8.46 -13.39 9.42
CA ALA A 38 7.36 -12.49 9.05
C ALA A 38 7.79 -11.02 8.97
N MET A 39 8.83 -10.61 9.70
CA MET A 39 9.31 -9.22 9.72
C MET A 39 10.33 -8.87 8.61
N ARG A 40 10.59 -9.79 7.67
CA ARG A 40 11.32 -9.51 6.42
C ARG A 40 10.38 -9.41 5.19
N ILE A 41 9.08 -9.64 5.39
CA ILE A 41 8.08 -9.62 4.30
C ILE A 41 7.30 -8.30 4.25
N ILE A 42 7.38 -7.47 5.31
CA ILE A 42 6.67 -6.19 5.35
C ILE A 42 7.29 -5.16 4.39
N VAL A 43 8.59 -5.24 4.11
CA VAL A 43 9.25 -4.36 3.09
C VAL A 43 9.05 -4.88 1.67
N ALA A 44 8.88 -6.19 1.47
CA ALA A 44 8.64 -6.78 0.15
C ALA A 44 7.19 -6.57 -0.36
N SER A 45 6.27 -6.12 0.49
CA SER A 45 4.86 -5.95 0.14
C SER A 45 4.52 -4.56 -0.40
N LEU A 46 5.44 -3.58 -0.29
CA LEU A 46 5.24 -2.22 -0.84
C LEU A 46 5.77 -2.07 -2.28
N THR A 47 6.36 -3.11 -2.86
CA THR A 47 6.98 -3.07 -4.20
C THR A 47 6.06 -3.59 -5.32
N ILE A 48 4.94 -4.25 -4.99
CA ILE A 48 4.04 -4.91 -5.96
C ILE A 48 2.68 -4.19 -6.06
N LEU A 49 2.70 -2.86 -6.06
CA LEU A 49 1.56 -2.04 -6.50
C LEU A 49 1.98 -0.97 -7.52
N PHE A 50 2.98 -1.27 -8.34
CA PHE A 50 3.47 -0.37 -9.39
C PHE A 50 3.42 -0.99 -10.80
N THR A 51 2.43 -1.84 -11.09
CA THR A 51 2.37 -2.56 -12.39
C THR A 51 1.17 -2.20 -13.26
N LEU A 52 0.61 -0.99 -13.15
CA LEU A 52 -0.39 -0.55 -14.14
C LEU A 52 -0.46 0.97 -14.41
N ALA A 53 0.66 1.67 -14.28
CA ALA A 53 0.80 2.98 -14.94
C ALA A 53 1.36 2.73 -16.34
N ALA A 54 0.50 2.70 -17.36
CA ALA A 54 0.93 2.79 -18.74
C ALA A 54 1.86 4.00 -18.89
N PRO A 55 3.03 3.89 -19.56
CA PRO A 55 3.92 5.02 -19.72
C PRO A 55 3.23 6.02 -20.65
N ALA A 56 2.62 7.06 -20.07
CA ALA A 56 2.03 8.16 -20.81
C ALA A 56 3.15 9.05 -21.38
N GLY A 57 3.91 8.50 -22.33
CA GLY A 57 4.95 9.12 -23.13
C GLY A 57 6.08 9.78 -22.34
N ALA A 58 7.31 9.35 -22.60
CA ALA A 58 8.49 10.15 -22.28
C ALA A 58 8.49 11.41 -23.16
N GLN A 59 7.68 12.41 -22.77
CA GLN A 59 7.73 13.74 -23.34
C GLN A 59 8.96 14.40 -22.70
N THR A 60 9.96 14.82 -23.48
CA THR A 60 11.07 15.69 -23.05
C THR A 60 10.61 17.11 -22.69
N GLY A 61 9.46 17.22 -22.02
CA GLY A 61 8.82 18.46 -21.63
C GLY A 61 9.19 18.90 -20.21
N PRO A 62 8.72 20.09 -19.80
CA PRO A 62 9.00 20.67 -18.47
C PRO A 62 8.65 19.75 -17.29
N LEU A 63 7.66 18.86 -17.46
CA LEU A 63 7.28 17.87 -16.46
C LEU A 63 8.40 16.85 -16.19
N HIS A 64 9.03 16.33 -17.24
CA HIS A 64 10.11 15.34 -17.11
C HIS A 64 11.32 15.96 -16.42
N GLN A 65 11.73 17.17 -16.83
CA GLN A 65 12.83 17.90 -16.19
C GLN A 65 12.57 18.20 -14.71
N ALA A 66 11.31 18.43 -14.33
CA ALA A 66 10.94 18.59 -12.93
C ALA A 66 11.07 17.26 -12.16
N LEU A 67 10.63 16.15 -12.74
CA LEU A 67 10.71 14.82 -12.13
C LEU A 67 12.15 14.35 -11.92
N ASP A 68 13.06 14.61 -12.87
CA ASP A 68 14.46 14.16 -12.82
C ASP A 68 15.17 14.62 -11.54
N ALA A 69 14.97 15.88 -11.14
CA ALA A 69 15.61 16.43 -9.94
C ALA A 69 15.15 15.73 -8.65
N TYR A 70 13.87 15.36 -8.58
CA TYR A 70 13.32 14.64 -7.43
C TYR A 70 13.71 13.16 -7.43
N ALA A 71 13.77 12.52 -8.62
CA ALA A 71 14.21 11.14 -8.74
C ALA A 71 15.68 10.98 -8.33
N LEU A 72 16.56 11.88 -8.77
CA LEU A 72 17.96 11.91 -8.36
C LEU A 72 18.09 12.10 -6.84
N TYR A 73 17.38 13.08 -6.27
CA TYR A 73 17.32 13.28 -4.81
C TYR A 73 16.90 12.02 -4.05
N GLN A 74 15.86 11.32 -4.51
CA GLN A 74 15.40 10.09 -3.86
C GLN A 74 16.45 8.97 -3.92
N SER A 75 17.14 8.82 -5.07
CA SER A 75 18.25 7.88 -5.21
C SER A 75 19.38 8.20 -4.23
N ASP A 76 19.71 9.47 -4.10
CA ASP A 76 20.83 9.93 -3.29
C ASP A 76 20.54 9.86 -1.79
N VAL A 77 19.32 10.19 -1.37
CA VAL A 77 18.86 9.96 0.00
C VAL A 77 18.87 8.48 0.34
N SER A 78 18.44 7.61 -0.58
CA SER A 78 18.50 6.16 -0.36
C SER A 78 19.95 5.69 -0.18
N ALA A 79 20.86 6.17 -1.03
CA ALA A 79 22.29 5.86 -0.92
C ALA A 79 22.89 6.37 0.40
N LEU A 80 22.49 7.56 0.87
CA LEU A 80 22.95 8.11 2.16
C LEU A 80 22.41 7.33 3.36
N LEU A 81 21.17 6.86 3.31
CA LEU A 81 20.58 6.04 4.37
C LEU A 81 21.27 4.68 4.49
N ASP A 82 21.77 4.15 3.39
CA ASP A 82 22.51 2.88 3.35
C ASP A 82 24.03 3.05 3.59
N ALA A 83 24.54 4.28 3.67
CA ALA A 83 25.97 4.55 3.79
C ALA A 83 26.51 4.23 5.19
N ASP A 84 27.60 3.47 5.24
CA ASP A 84 28.39 3.29 6.46
C ASP A 84 29.46 4.39 6.57
N ILE A 85 29.26 5.35 7.47
CA ILE A 85 30.17 6.48 7.66
C ILE A 85 31.23 6.12 8.70
N ALA A 86 32.23 5.35 8.27
CA ALA A 86 33.33 4.87 9.13
C ALA A 86 34.59 5.76 9.08
N SER A 87 34.61 6.82 8.27
CA SER A 87 35.78 7.71 8.10
C SER A 87 35.40 9.14 7.75
N GLU A 88 36.32 10.07 7.97
CA GLU A 88 36.18 11.49 7.59
C GLU A 88 35.95 11.65 6.07
N ALA A 89 36.67 10.89 5.23
CA ALA A 89 36.47 10.92 3.79
C ALA A 89 35.08 10.44 3.37
N ALA A 90 34.53 9.44 4.07
CA ALA A 90 33.15 8.97 3.84
C ALA A 90 32.13 10.02 4.27
N LEU A 91 32.39 10.73 5.38
CA LEU A 91 31.54 11.83 5.84
C LEU A 91 31.54 12.99 4.85
N GLU A 92 32.70 13.42 4.37
CA GLU A 92 32.81 14.51 3.39
C GLU A 92 32.07 14.15 2.09
N SER A 93 32.27 12.93 1.59
CA SER A 93 31.55 12.43 0.41
C SER A 93 30.03 12.43 0.61
N ALA A 94 29.56 12.08 1.82
CA ALA A 94 28.14 12.11 2.16
C ALA A 94 27.58 13.55 2.22
N LEU A 95 28.36 14.50 2.75
CA LEU A 95 28.00 15.91 2.78
C LEU A 95 27.95 16.53 1.37
N GLU A 96 28.93 16.23 0.51
CA GLU A 96 28.90 16.62 -0.90
C GLU A 96 27.68 16.04 -1.63
N LEU A 97 27.33 14.79 -1.34
CA LEU A 97 26.12 14.14 -1.88
C LEU A 97 24.86 14.87 -1.46
N ALA A 98 24.75 15.29 -0.20
CA ALA A 98 23.59 16.02 0.28
C ALA A 98 23.53 17.45 -0.28
N ALA A 99 24.67 18.12 -0.42
CA ALA A 99 24.78 19.52 -0.81
C ALA A 99 24.51 19.79 -2.30
N ARG A 100 24.60 18.79 -3.18
CA ARG A 100 24.45 18.98 -4.63
C ARG A 100 23.03 19.31 -5.10
N HIS A 101 22.02 19.19 -4.23
CA HIS A 101 20.62 19.34 -4.61
C HIS A 101 20.12 20.78 -4.47
N ASP A 102 19.53 21.32 -5.54
CA ASP A 102 18.80 22.58 -5.48
C ASP A 102 17.39 22.37 -4.87
N PRO A 103 17.09 22.97 -3.69
CA PRO A 103 15.80 22.79 -3.02
C PRO A 103 14.59 23.20 -3.86
N ALA A 104 14.72 24.22 -4.71
CA ALA A 104 13.64 24.70 -5.57
C ALA A 104 13.34 23.71 -6.70
N ARG A 105 14.36 23.01 -7.21
CA ARG A 105 14.18 21.95 -8.21
C ARG A 105 13.58 20.69 -7.59
N VAL A 106 14.07 20.27 -6.43
CA VAL A 106 13.52 19.13 -5.70
C VAL A 106 12.04 19.36 -5.35
N SER A 107 11.70 20.55 -4.83
CA SER A 107 10.32 20.90 -4.48
C SER A 107 9.38 20.86 -5.69
N ARG A 108 9.83 21.40 -6.84
CA ARG A 108 9.06 21.32 -8.10
C ARG A 108 8.84 19.87 -8.54
N GLY A 109 9.87 19.03 -8.45
CA GLY A 109 9.77 17.62 -8.77
C GLY A 109 8.83 16.85 -7.85
N TRP A 110 8.84 17.15 -6.55
CA TRP A 110 7.93 16.54 -5.59
C TRP A 110 6.45 16.87 -5.89
N VAL A 111 6.16 18.14 -6.21
CA VAL A 111 4.80 18.56 -6.63
C VAL A 111 4.40 17.90 -7.95
N ALA A 112 5.30 17.86 -8.92
CA ALA A 112 5.08 17.21 -10.21
C ALA A 112 4.76 15.71 -10.03
N TYR A 113 5.53 15.02 -9.19
CA TYR A 113 5.30 13.62 -8.85
C TYR A 113 3.95 13.43 -8.17
N GLY A 114 3.60 14.26 -7.19
CA GLY A 114 2.29 14.20 -6.51
C GLY A 114 1.12 14.44 -7.47
N ALA A 115 1.25 15.37 -8.40
CA ALA A 115 0.26 15.62 -9.44
C ALA A 115 0.11 14.42 -10.40
N LEU A 116 1.23 13.84 -10.83
CA LEU A 116 1.24 12.64 -11.67
C LEU A 116 0.58 11.47 -10.96
N ALA A 117 0.89 11.25 -9.68
CA ALA A 117 0.29 10.22 -8.86
C ALA A 117 -1.23 10.43 -8.68
N ALA A 118 -1.66 11.65 -8.39
CA ALA A 118 -3.09 11.98 -8.28
C ALA A 118 -3.83 11.75 -9.61
N ALA A 119 -3.21 12.08 -10.74
CA ALA A 119 -3.78 11.88 -12.07
C ALA A 119 -4.02 10.40 -12.41
N GLN A 120 -3.35 9.46 -11.74
CA GLN A 120 -3.62 8.02 -11.89
C GLN A 120 -4.95 7.59 -11.23
N SER A 121 -5.57 8.44 -10.39
CA SER A 121 -6.84 8.12 -9.72
C SER A 121 -8.05 8.52 -10.59
N PRO A 122 -8.91 7.57 -11.01
CA PRO A 122 -10.11 7.89 -11.78
C PRO A 122 -11.07 8.81 -11.03
N ALA A 123 -11.15 8.69 -9.70
CA ALA A 123 -11.99 9.54 -8.88
C ALA A 123 -11.49 11.00 -8.89
N PHE A 124 -10.18 11.20 -8.78
CA PHE A 124 -9.56 12.51 -8.87
C PHE A 124 -9.81 13.15 -10.24
N VAL A 125 -9.57 12.40 -11.33
CA VAL A 125 -9.80 12.88 -12.70
C VAL A 125 -11.25 13.28 -12.94
N ARG A 126 -12.21 12.46 -12.49
CA ARG A 126 -13.65 12.80 -12.57
C ARG A 126 -13.97 14.07 -11.77
N GLY A 127 -13.42 14.21 -10.57
CA GLY A 127 -13.60 15.39 -9.73
C GLY A 127 -13.07 16.67 -10.40
N VAL A 128 -11.87 16.62 -10.98
CA VAL A 128 -11.30 17.75 -11.73
C VAL A 128 -12.17 18.09 -12.94
N ARG A 129 -12.57 17.10 -13.75
CA ARG A 129 -13.45 17.33 -14.92
C ARG A 129 -14.78 17.97 -14.51
N SER A 130 -15.42 17.46 -13.46
CA SER A 130 -16.67 18.01 -12.93
C SER A 130 -16.53 19.49 -12.53
N ARG A 131 -15.43 19.85 -11.84
CA ARG A 131 -15.15 21.24 -11.45
C ARG A 131 -14.88 22.16 -12.65
N VAL A 132 -14.17 21.66 -13.67
CA VAL A 132 -13.88 22.42 -14.89
C VAL A 132 -15.17 22.72 -15.65
N THR A 133 -16.03 21.71 -15.83
CA THR A 133 -17.35 21.88 -16.46
C THR A 133 -18.25 22.83 -15.66
N ALA A 134 -18.24 22.74 -14.32
CA ALA A 134 -18.99 23.67 -13.47
C ALA A 134 -18.51 25.13 -13.57
N ALA A 135 -17.23 25.34 -13.90
CA ALA A 135 -16.66 26.65 -14.15
C ALA A 135 -16.90 27.17 -15.59
N GLY A 136 -17.66 26.45 -16.41
CA GLY A 136 -17.98 26.83 -17.79
C GLY A 136 -16.80 26.71 -18.77
N ARG A 137 -15.81 25.88 -18.44
CA ARG A 137 -14.66 25.58 -19.30
C ARG A 137 -14.72 24.15 -19.84
#